data_AF-A0A3M4VTR1-F1
#
_entry.id   AF-A0A3M4VTR1-F1
#
_cell.length_a   1.000
_cell.length_b   1.000
_cell.length_c   1.000
_cell.angle_alpha   90.00
_cell.angle_beta   90.00
_cell.angle_gamma   90.00
#
_symmetry.space_group_name_H-M   'P 1'
#
loop_
_entity.id
_entity.type
_entity.pdbx_description
1 polymer ?
#
loop_
_entity_poly.entity_id
_entity_poly.type
_entity_poly.pdbx_seq_one_letter_code
_entity_poly.pdbx_strand_id
1 'polypeptide(L)'
;MAVVSMLIFAASFKVGRLMPWRRELGCLVLSMALSTGFVTPVKVITSVQCPWSLTEFGGKETYSELLASRPETDKPGRCWPGGHAATGFTLFALFFIFRDRKPRLAKAGLVLALSLGSIFSIGRMLQGAHFFSHNVWTAVFCWLICLGAYYFILYRPDKSGQTEHSLLAKP
;
A
#
# COMPACT_ATOMS: atom_id res chain seq x y z
N MET A 1 -2.23 -8.29 10.56
CA MET A 1 -1.23 -7.18 10.53
C MET A 1 -1.82 -5.85 11.01
N ALA A 2 -2.93 -5.35 10.46
CA ALA A 2 -3.48 -4.03 10.85
C ALA A 2 -3.81 -3.89 12.35
N VAL A 3 -4.45 -4.91 12.96
CA VAL A 3 -4.78 -4.91 14.40
C VAL A 3 -3.52 -4.82 15.26
N VAL A 4 -2.48 -5.58 14.92
CA VAL A 4 -1.19 -5.55 15.63
C VAL A 4 -0.56 -4.15 15.55
N SER A 5 -0.58 -3.51 14.38
CA SER A 5 -0.08 -2.14 14.21
C SER A 5 -0.90 -1.12 15.02
N MET A 6 -2.23 -1.26 15.07
CA MET A 6 -3.09 -0.40 15.89
C MET A 6 -2.83 -0.57 17.39
N LEU A 7 -2.59 -1.80 17.85
CA LEU A 7 -2.24 -2.09 19.24
C LEU A 7 -0.86 -1.51 19.61
N ILE A 8 0.14 -1.63 18.74
CA ILE A 8 1.47 -1.03 18.94
C ILE A 8 1.37 0.50 18.96
N PHE A 9 0.56 1.08 18.07
CA PHE A 9 0.30 2.52 18.06
C PHE A 9 -0.39 2.98 19.35
N ALA A 10 -1.42 2.27 19.83
CA ALA A 10 -2.08 2.59 21.10
C ALA A 10 -1.12 2.44 22.30
N ALA A 11 -0.29 1.40 22.31
CA ALA A 11 0.74 1.21 23.34
C ALA A 11 1.79 2.34 23.34
N SER A 12 2.05 2.96 22.18
CA SER A 12 2.95 4.12 22.07
C SER A 12 2.51 5.35 22.88
N PHE A 13 1.24 5.41 23.32
CA PHE A 13 0.75 6.51 24.18
C PHE A 13 1.08 6.29 25.66
N LYS A 14 1.32 5.04 26.08
CA LYS A 14 1.62 4.68 27.47
C LYS A 14 3.10 4.34 27.71
N VAL A 15 3.86 4.01 26.65
CA VAL A 15 5.25 3.57 26.77
C VAL A 15 6.21 4.67 26.30
N GLY A 16 6.94 5.29 27.23
CA GLY A 16 7.89 6.38 26.94
C GLY A 16 8.98 6.03 25.92
N ARG A 17 9.35 4.75 25.81
CA ARG A 17 10.32 4.24 24.82
C ARG A 17 9.82 4.26 23.37
N LEU A 18 8.51 4.28 23.16
CA LEU A 18 7.86 4.36 21.82
C LEU A 18 7.48 5.80 21.46
N MET A 19 7.50 6.72 22.42
CA MET A 19 7.15 8.13 22.22
C MET A 19 7.96 8.84 21.11
N PRO A 20 9.27 8.56 20.93
CA PRO A 20 10.05 9.10 19.80
C PRO A 20 9.68 8.50 18.43
N TRP A 21 8.99 7.36 18.41
CA TRP A 21 8.59 6.60 17.21
C TRP A 21 7.10 6.76 16.88
N ARG A 22 6.39 7.63 17.59
CA ARG A 22 4.93 7.75 17.52
C ARG A 22 4.45 8.26 16.16
N ARG A 23 5.25 9.11 15.51
CA ARG A 23 4.97 9.62 14.15
C ARG A 23 5.15 8.53 13.11
N GLU A 24 6.21 7.75 13.25
CA GLU A 24 6.54 6.60 12.44
C GLU A 24 5.46 5.52 12.53
N LEU A 25 5.03 5.18 13.75
CA LEU A 25 3.93 4.23 13.98
C LEU A 25 2.59 4.75 13.46
N GLY A 26 2.33 6.06 13.60
CA GLY A 26 1.15 6.70 13.00
C GLY A 26 1.18 6.60 11.48
N CYS A 27 2.33 6.82 10.86
CA CYS A 27 2.54 6.64 9.42
C CYS A 27 2.30 5.19 8.99
N LEU A 28 2.76 4.21 9.77
CA LEU A 28 2.51 2.79 9.49
C LEU A 28 1.02 2.47 9.46
N VAL A 29 0.30 2.85 10.53
CA VAL A 29 -1.13 2.58 10.66
C VAL A 29 -1.90 3.30 9.56
N LEU A 30 -1.58 4.57 9.28
CA LEU A 30 -2.23 5.31 8.20
C LEU A 30 -1.98 4.67 6.84
N SER A 31 -0.73 4.28 6.54
CA SER A 31 -0.39 3.63 5.27
C SER A 31 -1.15 2.33 5.09
N MET A 32 -1.27 1.52 6.14
CA MET A 32 -2.02 0.26 6.12
C MET A 32 -3.53 0.47 5.99
N ALA A 33 -4.08 1.46 6.70
CA ALA A 33 -5.50 1.81 6.65
C ALA A 33 -5.88 2.32 5.25
N LEU A 34 -5.09 3.24 4.67
CA LEU A 34 -5.30 3.75 3.33
C LEU A 34 -5.15 2.64 2.28
N SER A 35 -4.09 1.84 2.39
CA SER A 35 -3.82 0.73 1.47
C SER A 35 -4.90 -0.36 1.51
N THR A 36 -5.53 -0.61 2.65
CA THR A 36 -6.65 -1.57 2.75
C THR A 36 -7.96 -0.91 2.32
N GLY A 37 -8.16 0.34 2.72
CA GLY A 37 -9.37 1.12 2.45
C GLY A 37 -9.60 1.41 0.97
N PHE A 38 -8.55 1.58 0.16
CA PHE A 38 -8.71 1.82 -1.28
C PHE A 38 -9.07 0.55 -2.08
N VAL A 39 -8.65 -0.63 -1.63
CA VAL A 39 -8.82 -1.87 -2.42
C VAL A 39 -10.28 -2.22 -2.60
N THR A 40 -11.09 -2.12 -1.54
CA THR A 40 -12.51 -2.47 -1.56
C THR A 40 -13.35 -1.61 -2.53
N PRO A 41 -13.31 -0.26 -2.48
CA PRO A 41 -14.08 0.56 -3.41
C PRO A 41 -13.59 0.40 -4.85
N VAL A 42 -12.27 0.30 -5.08
CA VAL A 42 -11.75 0.12 -6.44
C VAL A 42 -12.18 -1.23 -7.02
N LYS A 43 -12.27 -2.29 -6.21
CA LYS A 43 -12.84 -3.57 -6.65
C LYS A 43 -14.30 -3.48 -7.09
N VAL A 44 -15.09 -2.65 -6.42
CA VAL A 44 -16.51 -2.45 -6.76
C VAL A 44 -16.63 -1.64 -8.05
N ILE A 45 -15.90 -0.54 -8.15
CA ILE A 45 -15.95 0.35 -9.33
C ILE A 45 -15.43 -0.38 -10.56
N THR A 46 -14.31 -1.10 -10.42
CA THR A 46 -13.72 -1.77 -11.57
C THR A 46 -14.39 -3.08 -11.88
N SER A 47 -15.01 -3.82 -10.96
CA SER A 47 -15.74 -5.06 -11.28
C SER A 47 -14.98 -6.08 -12.17
N VAL A 48 -13.63 -6.08 -12.18
CA VAL A 48 -12.76 -6.93 -13.03
C VAL A 48 -12.94 -8.41 -12.76
N GLN A 49 -13.24 -9.16 -13.82
CA GLN A 49 -13.37 -10.61 -13.76
C GLN A 49 -12.06 -11.31 -13.42
N CYS A 50 -12.20 -12.39 -12.65
CA CYS A 50 -11.08 -13.23 -12.26
C CYS A 50 -10.70 -14.13 -13.44
N PRO A 51 -9.39 -14.40 -13.66
CA PRO A 51 -8.93 -15.23 -14.78
C PRO A 51 -9.65 -16.58 -14.88
N TRP A 52 -9.90 -17.27 -13.76
CA TRP A 52 -10.62 -18.56 -13.75
C TRP A 52 -12.07 -18.47 -14.27
N SER A 53 -12.67 -17.28 -14.28
CA SER A 53 -14.07 -17.08 -14.65
C SER A 53 -14.24 -16.79 -16.12
N LEU A 54 -13.13 -16.54 -16.83
CA LEU A 54 -13.12 -16.16 -18.23
C LEU A 54 -13.29 -17.36 -19.15
N THR A 55 -14.00 -17.16 -20.25
CA THR A 55 -14.24 -18.15 -21.31
C THR A 55 -12.95 -18.78 -21.85
N GLU A 56 -11.88 -17.99 -21.95
CA GLU A 56 -10.57 -18.40 -22.43
C GLU A 56 -9.88 -19.41 -21.50
N PHE A 57 -10.29 -19.47 -20.23
CA PHE A 57 -9.77 -20.39 -19.22
C PHE A 57 -10.80 -21.43 -18.76
N GLY A 58 -11.90 -21.61 -19.53
CA GLY A 58 -12.96 -22.59 -19.24
C GLY A 58 -14.10 -22.06 -18.36
N GLY A 59 -14.14 -20.75 -18.13
CA GLY A 59 -15.23 -20.06 -17.43
C GLY A 59 -16.38 -19.64 -18.36
N LYS A 60 -17.27 -18.77 -17.87
CA LYS A 60 -18.48 -18.31 -18.58
C LYS A 60 -18.48 -16.81 -18.91
N GLU A 61 -17.54 -16.05 -18.35
CA GLU A 61 -17.49 -14.60 -18.47
C GLU A 61 -16.56 -14.19 -19.62
N THR A 62 -16.86 -13.08 -20.30
CA THR A 62 -16.01 -12.55 -21.38
C THR A 62 -14.88 -11.69 -20.83
N TYR A 63 -13.69 -11.80 -21.43
CA TYR A 63 -12.59 -10.90 -21.11
C TYR A 63 -12.98 -9.46 -21.45
N SER A 64 -12.78 -8.56 -20.49
CA SER A 64 -12.98 -7.12 -20.67
C SER A 64 -11.73 -6.40 -20.20
N GLU A 65 -11.25 -5.46 -21.01
CA GLU A 65 -10.13 -4.62 -20.62
C GLU A 65 -10.45 -3.76 -19.39
N LEU A 66 -9.40 -3.35 -18.67
CA LEU A 66 -9.52 -2.69 -17.37
C LEU A 66 -10.38 -1.40 -17.40
N LEU A 67 -10.35 -0.68 -18.52
CA LEU A 67 -11.00 0.62 -18.77
C LEU A 67 -12.17 0.55 -19.76
N ALA A 68 -12.49 -0.63 -20.31
CA ALA A 68 -13.58 -0.76 -21.27
C ALA A 68 -14.94 -0.76 -20.58
N SER A 69 -15.96 -0.24 -21.28
CA SER A 69 -17.36 -0.38 -20.86
C SER A 69 -17.70 -1.87 -20.81
N ARG A 70 -18.23 -2.33 -19.68
CA ARG A 70 -18.47 -3.77 -19.47
C ARG A 70 -19.87 -4.14 -19.91
N PRO A 71 -20.03 -5.31 -20.54
CA PRO A 71 -21.35 -5.91 -20.69
C PRO A 71 -21.95 -6.15 -19.31
N GLU A 72 -23.28 -6.02 -19.18
CA GLU A 72 -23.95 -6.39 -17.94
C GLU A 72 -23.72 -7.89 -17.67
N THR A 73 -23.24 -8.19 -16.46
CA THR A 73 -23.01 -9.57 -16.00
C THR A 73 -23.74 -9.78 -14.68
N ASP A 74 -24.40 -10.91 -14.49
CA ASP A 74 -25.06 -11.28 -13.23
C ASP A 74 -24.07 -11.39 -12.04
N LYS A 75 -22.77 -11.53 -12.32
CA LYS A 75 -21.72 -11.69 -11.30
C LYS A 75 -20.52 -10.77 -11.58
N PRO A 76 -20.53 -9.52 -11.09
CA PRO A 76 -19.38 -8.62 -11.24
C PRO A 76 -18.15 -9.19 -10.52
N GLY A 77 -17.05 -9.34 -11.26
CA GLY A 77 -15.79 -9.84 -10.73
C GLY A 77 -15.13 -8.87 -9.76
N ARG A 78 -14.44 -9.36 -8.73
CA ARG A 78 -13.79 -8.50 -7.73
C ARG A 78 -12.27 -8.73 -7.65
N CYS A 79 -11.67 -8.90 -8.83
CA CYS A 79 -10.30 -9.38 -8.97
C CYS A 79 -9.26 -8.30 -9.32
N TRP A 80 -9.63 -7.02 -9.35
CA TRP A 80 -8.67 -5.92 -9.40
C TRP A 80 -9.08 -4.81 -8.42
N PRO A 81 -8.17 -4.25 -7.61
CA PRO A 81 -6.78 -4.67 -7.34
C PRO A 81 -6.68 -5.91 -6.43
N GLY A 82 -5.47 -6.47 -6.31
CA GLY A 82 -5.18 -7.70 -5.57
C GLY A 82 -5.17 -7.50 -4.05
N GLY A 83 -6.26 -7.82 -3.35
CA GLY A 83 -6.32 -7.61 -1.89
C GLY A 83 -5.26 -8.38 -1.08
N HIS A 84 -4.90 -9.60 -1.52
CA HIS A 84 -3.84 -10.39 -0.87
C HIS A 84 -2.44 -9.87 -1.22
N ALA A 85 -2.25 -9.31 -2.42
CA ALA A 85 -1.01 -8.63 -2.76
C ALA A 85 -0.86 -7.34 -1.94
N ALA A 86 -1.95 -6.60 -1.74
CA ALA A 86 -1.96 -5.37 -0.96
C ALA A 86 -1.49 -5.61 0.48
N THR A 87 -1.92 -6.69 1.16
CA THR A 87 -1.48 -6.98 2.53
C THR A 87 0.04 -7.16 2.64
N GLY A 88 0.68 -7.78 1.66
CA GLY A 88 2.14 -7.90 1.60
C GLY A 88 2.82 -6.57 1.25
N PHE A 89 2.34 -5.87 0.22
CA PHE A 89 2.94 -4.62 -0.22
C PHE A 89 2.68 -3.42 0.72
N THR A 90 1.70 -3.47 1.62
CA THR A 90 1.53 -2.45 2.68
C THR A 90 2.77 -2.31 3.56
N LEU A 91 3.63 -3.34 3.60
CA LEU A 91 4.89 -3.33 4.35
C LEU A 91 5.95 -2.41 3.75
N PHE A 92 5.74 -1.84 2.55
CA PHE A 92 6.56 -0.72 2.06
C PHE A 92 6.61 0.45 3.04
N ALA A 93 5.58 0.61 3.87
CA ALA A 93 5.59 1.59 4.97
C ALA A 93 6.79 1.40 5.92
N LEU A 94 7.24 0.17 6.17
CA LEU A 94 8.42 -0.11 7.01
C LEU A 94 9.69 0.47 6.39
N PHE A 95 9.85 0.37 5.07
CA PHE A 95 10.99 0.96 4.37
C PHE A 95 11.04 2.48 4.61
N PHE A 96 9.92 3.18 4.43
CA PHE A 96 9.85 4.63 4.63
C PHE A 96 10.08 5.06 6.08
N ILE A 97 9.53 4.31 7.04
CA ILE A 97 9.71 4.60 8.47
C ILE A 97 11.16 4.45 8.93
N PHE A 98 11.85 3.41 8.48
CA PHE A 98 13.24 3.16 8.89
C PHE A 98 14.27 3.92 8.05
N ARG A 99 13.85 4.55 6.94
CA ARG A 99 14.74 5.22 5.98
C ARG A 99 15.65 6.25 6.63
N ASP A 100 15.09 7.11 7.49
CA ASP A 100 15.80 8.27 8.05
C ASP A 100 16.66 7.92 9.27
N ARG A 101 16.35 6.82 9.97
CA ARG A 101 17.05 6.40 11.20
C ARG A 101 18.05 5.28 10.97
N LYS A 102 17.69 4.26 10.17
CA LYS A 102 18.42 2.99 10.05
C LYS A 102 18.30 2.42 8.63
N PRO A 103 19.15 2.86 7.67
CA PRO A 103 19.04 2.48 6.26
C PRO A 103 19.20 0.96 6.01
N ARG A 104 19.94 0.25 6.88
CA ARG A 104 20.05 -1.23 6.81
C ARG A 104 18.72 -1.92 7.11
N LEU A 105 17.99 -1.47 8.13
CA LEU A 105 16.65 -1.99 8.43
C LEU A 105 15.62 -1.58 7.38
N ALA A 106 15.75 -0.39 6.80
CA ALA A 106 14.91 0.02 5.69
C ALA A 106 15.03 -0.95 4.51
N LYS A 107 16.27 -1.25 4.07
CA LYS A 107 16.51 -2.25 3.00
C LYS A 107 15.93 -3.62 3.35
N ALA A 108 16.12 -4.10 4.58
CA ALA A 108 15.54 -5.36 5.03
C ALA A 108 13.99 -5.34 4.98
N GLY A 109 13.37 -4.23 5.39
CA GLY A 109 11.92 -4.02 5.29
C GLY A 109 11.42 -4.02 3.85
N LEU A 110 12.17 -3.41 2.92
CA LEU A 110 11.84 -3.42 1.50
C LEU A 110 11.91 -4.83 0.91
N VAL A 111 12.99 -5.56 1.19
CA VAL A 111 13.14 -6.95 0.75
C VAL A 111 12.01 -7.80 1.32
N LEU A 112 11.68 -7.64 2.61
CA LEU A 112 10.58 -8.36 3.24
C LEU A 112 9.23 -8.04 2.59
N ALA A 113 8.95 -6.77 2.30
CA ALA A 113 7.71 -6.35 1.62
C ALA A 113 7.61 -6.93 0.20
N LEU A 114 8.71 -6.89 -0.56
CA LEU A 114 8.77 -7.46 -1.91
C LEU A 114 8.60 -8.98 -1.89
N SER A 115 9.30 -9.68 -1.01
CA SER A 115 9.21 -11.13 -0.87
C SER A 115 7.81 -11.56 -0.46
N LEU A 116 7.24 -10.97 0.59
CA LEU A 116 5.91 -11.34 1.09
C LEU A 116 4.81 -10.99 0.07
N GLY A 117 4.88 -9.79 -0.52
CA GLY A 117 3.97 -9.37 -1.57
C GLY A 117 4.04 -10.25 -2.81
N SER A 118 5.26 -10.68 -3.21
CA SER A 118 5.45 -11.60 -4.33
C SER A 118 4.90 -12.99 -4.03
N ILE A 119 5.14 -13.55 -2.84
CA ILE A 119 4.60 -14.86 -2.44
C ILE A 119 3.07 -14.84 -2.49
N PHE A 120 2.42 -13.81 -1.93
CA PHE A 120 0.97 -13.71 -1.98
C PHE A 120 0.43 -13.47 -3.41
N SER A 121 1.15 -12.70 -4.21
CA SER A 121 0.81 -12.44 -5.61
C SER A 121 0.88 -13.73 -6.45
N ILE A 122 1.99 -14.46 -6.36
CA ILE A 122 2.22 -15.73 -7.07
C ILE A 122 1.19 -16.76 -6.62
N GLY A 123 0.96 -16.92 -5.31
CA GLY A 123 -0.03 -17.87 -4.81
C GLY A 123 -1.43 -17.62 -5.38
N ARG A 124 -1.81 -16.35 -5.57
CA ARG A 124 -3.08 -15.98 -6.19
C ARG A 124 -3.10 -16.09 -7.71
N MET A 125 -1.96 -15.91 -8.37
CA MET A 125 -1.82 -16.17 -9.81
C MET A 125 -1.94 -17.67 -10.11
N LEU A 126 -1.31 -18.53 -9.30
CA LEU A 126 -1.40 -19.99 -9.44
C LEU A 126 -2.82 -20.52 -9.25
N GLN A 127 -3.62 -19.84 -8.41
CA GLN A 127 -5.05 -20.14 -8.25
C GLN A 127 -5.91 -19.66 -9.43
N GLY A 128 -5.35 -18.91 -10.39
CA GLY A 128 -6.12 -18.25 -11.44
C GLY A 128 -6.99 -17.09 -10.95
N ALA A 129 -6.68 -16.54 -9.76
CA ALA A 129 -7.49 -15.50 -9.12
C ALA A 129 -7.14 -14.09 -9.63
N HIS A 130 -5.90 -13.88 -10.06
CA HIS A 130 -5.40 -12.55 -10.43
C HIS A 130 -4.42 -12.66 -11.60
N PHE A 131 -4.50 -11.72 -12.55
CA PHE A 131 -3.45 -11.54 -13.55
C PHE A 131 -2.20 -10.92 -12.91
N PHE A 132 -1.05 -11.09 -13.56
CA PHE A 132 0.20 -10.45 -13.13
C PHE A 132 0.06 -8.93 -13.01
N SER A 133 -0.60 -8.29 -13.98
CA SER A 133 -0.87 -6.85 -13.99
C SER A 133 -1.63 -6.38 -12.74
N HIS A 134 -2.55 -7.20 -12.22
CA HIS A 134 -3.33 -6.86 -11.02
C HIS A 134 -2.43 -6.72 -9.80
N ASN A 135 -1.43 -7.58 -9.68
CA ASN A 135 -0.48 -7.56 -8.59
C ASN A 135 0.54 -6.41 -8.73
N VAL A 136 1.03 -6.15 -9.95
CA VAL A 136 1.94 -5.04 -10.23
C VAL A 136 1.29 -3.69 -9.89
N TRP A 137 0.07 -3.45 -10.38
CA TRP A 137 -0.66 -2.22 -10.05
C TRP A 137 -0.91 -2.08 -8.55
N THR A 138 -1.20 -3.19 -7.87
CA THR A 138 -1.35 -3.18 -6.41
C THR A 138 -0.07 -2.76 -5.71
N ALA A 139 1.09 -3.26 -6.15
CA ALA A 139 2.39 -2.85 -5.61
C ALA A 139 2.64 -1.35 -5.81
N VAL A 140 2.33 -0.82 -7.01
CA VAL A 140 2.46 0.61 -7.33
C VAL A 140 1.55 1.45 -6.43
N PHE A 141 0.27 1.09 -6.27
CA PHE A 141 -0.64 1.84 -5.40
C PHE A 141 -0.19 1.80 -3.93
N CYS A 142 0.18 0.63 -3.41
CA CYS A 142 0.70 0.52 -2.05
C CYS A 142 1.96 1.37 -1.86
N TRP A 143 2.86 1.40 -2.84
CA TRP A 143 4.05 2.26 -2.79
C TRP A 143 3.68 3.75 -2.73
N LEU A 144 2.79 4.22 -3.62
CA LEU A 144 2.36 5.62 -3.66
C LEU A 144 1.63 6.03 -2.38
N ILE A 145 0.78 5.17 -1.83
CA ILE A 145 0.08 5.42 -0.57
C ILE A 145 1.08 5.52 0.59
N CYS A 146 2.05 4.60 0.68
CA CYS A 146 3.08 4.64 1.71
C CYS A 146 3.98 5.89 1.57
N LEU A 147 4.32 6.27 0.33
CA LEU A 147 5.09 7.48 0.03
C LEU A 147 4.32 8.74 0.41
N GLY A 148 3.02 8.82 0.08
CA GLY A 148 2.16 9.93 0.46
C GLY A 148 2.04 10.06 1.97
N ALA A 149 1.77 8.96 2.68
CA ALA A 149 1.71 8.96 4.14
C ALA A 149 3.05 9.40 4.77
N TYR A 150 4.18 8.95 4.23
CA TYR A 150 5.51 9.40 4.64
C TYR A 150 5.68 10.90 4.43
N TYR A 151 5.29 11.42 3.26
CA TYR A 151 5.40 12.85 2.95
C TYR A 151 4.51 13.73 3.85
N PHE A 152 3.29 13.29 4.16
CA PHE A 152 2.40 14.08 5.01
C PHE A 152 2.79 14.08 6.50
N ILE A 153 3.41 12.99 7.00
CA ILE A 153 3.66 12.81 8.44
C ILE A 153 5.12 13.05 8.82
N LEU A 154 6.05 12.51 8.04
CA LEU A 154 7.48 12.43 8.37
C LEU A 154 8.30 13.48 7.63
N TYR A 155 7.92 13.87 6.43
CA TYR A 155 8.65 14.90 5.69
C TYR A 155 8.50 16.27 6.36
N ARG A 156 9.64 16.82 6.78
CA ARG A 156 9.77 18.22 7.19
C ARG A 156 10.72 18.88 6.19
N PRO A 157 10.26 19.83 5.36
CA PRO A 157 11.19 20.66 4.60
C PRO A 157 12.05 21.41 5.61
N ASP A 158 13.35 21.36 5.41
CA ASP A 158 14.31 22.03 6.27
C ASP A 158 14.04 23.54 6.20
N LYS A 159 13.63 24.15 7.32
CA LYS A 159 13.36 25.59 7.41
C LYS A 159 14.65 26.42 7.51
N SER A 160 15.82 25.79 7.33
CA SER A 160 17.13 26.41 7.41
C SER A 160 17.31 27.58 6.43
N GLY A 161 16.64 27.59 5.28
CA GLY A 161 16.73 28.69 4.30
C GLY A 161 15.83 29.92 4.53
N GLN A 162 14.83 29.86 5.43
CA GLN A 162 13.94 31.02 5.67
C GLN A 162 14.49 31.98 6.74
N THR A 163 15.29 31.49 7.67
CA THR A 163 15.84 32.32 8.75
C THR A 163 16.95 33.27 8.24
N GLU A 164 17.80 32.84 7.31
CA GLU A 164 18.83 33.72 6.72
C GLU A 164 18.22 34.87 5.91
N HIS A 165 17.18 34.60 5.11
CA HIS A 165 16.54 35.65 4.29
C HIS A 165 15.70 36.63 5.14
N SER A 166 15.30 36.23 6.36
CA SER A 166 14.59 37.09 7.31
C SER A 166 15.55 37.98 8.12
N LEU A 167 16.78 37.50 8.37
CA LEU A 167 17.82 38.25 9.08
C LEU A 167 18.54 39.25 8.18
N LEU A 168 18.66 38.97 6.87
CA LEU A 168 19.21 39.89 5.86
C LEU A 168 18.21 40.96 5.39
N ALA A 169 16.92 40.80 5.65
CA ALA A 169 15.86 41.73 5.24
C ALA A 169 15.43 42.71 6.35
N LYS A 170 16.13 42.73 7.49
CA LYS A 170 15.85 43.68 8.58
C LYS A 170 16.70 44.96 8.34
N PRO A 171 16.09 46.10 7.99
CA PRO A 171 16.79 47.36 7.77
C PRO A 171 17.33 47.98 9.07
#